data_AF-A0A210W7T8-F1
#
_entry.id   AF-A0A210W7T8-F1
#
_cell.length_a   1.000
_cell.length_b   1.000
_cell.length_c   1.000
_cell.angle_alpha   90.00
_cell.angle_beta   90.00
_cell.angle_gamma   90.00
#
_symmetry.space_group_name_H-M   'P 1'
#
loop_
_entity.id
_entity.type
_entity.pdbx_description
1 polymer ?
#
loop_
_entity_poly.entity_id
_entity_poly.type
_entity_poly.pdbx_seq_one_letter_code
_entity_poly.pdbx_strand_id
1 'polypeptide(L)' 'MNTAQEPIISTVYDKQPDGTYRATMHVSGLATEAQAQAAIEHMWRLFCGEEIEVKQ' A
#
# COMPACT_ATOMS: atom_id res chain seq x y z
N MET A 1 13.75 -26.40 4.06
CA MET A 1 13.41 -25.44 5.12
C MET A 1 12.77 -24.25 4.45
N ASN A 2 11.47 -24.05 4.62
CA ASN A 2 10.74 -22.93 4.01
C ASN A 2 10.74 -21.79 5.03
N THR A 3 11.72 -20.90 4.96
CA THR A 3 11.72 -19.68 5.78
C THR A 3 10.65 -18.78 5.20
N ALA A 4 9.49 -18.72 5.85
CA ALA A 4 8.48 -17.72 5.55
C ALA A 4 9.15 -16.35 5.66
N GLN A 5 9.32 -15.67 4.53
CA GLN A 5 9.85 -14.31 4.50
C GLN A 5 8.79 -13.42 5.15
N GLU A 6 9.14 -12.68 6.20
CA GLU A 6 8.23 -11.70 6.79
C GLU A 6 7.89 -10.62 5.75
N PRO A 7 6.63 -10.16 5.66
CA PRO A 7 6.26 -9.11 4.73
C PRO A 7 7.05 -7.83 4.99
N ILE A 8 7.65 -7.27 3.95
CA ILE A 8 8.40 -6.01 4.04
C ILE A 8 7.58 -4.92 3.35
N ILE A 9 7.39 -3.81 4.07
CA ILE A 9 6.75 -2.61 3.55
C ILE A 9 7.82 -1.57 3.21
N SER A 10 7.76 -1.02 2.00
CA SER A 10 8.58 0.11 1.57
C SER A 10 7.71 1.23 1.03
N THR A 11 8.11 2.48 1.28
CA THR A 11 7.39 3.67 0.84
C THR A 11 8.35 4.63 0.16
N VAL A 12 7.90 5.23 -0.94
CA VAL A 12 8.63 6.27 -1.68
C VAL A 12 7.68 7.36 -2.08
N TYR A 13 8.19 8.59 -2.23
CA TYR A 13 7.45 9.66 -2.88
C TYR A 13 8.28 10.30 -3.98
N ASP A 14 7.59 10.81 -4.99
CA ASP A 14 8.21 11.49 -6.12
C ASP A 14 7.39 12.70 -6.56
N LYS A 15 8.06 13.69 -7.15
CA LYS A 15 7.41 14.85 -7.74
C LYS A 15 7.04 14.53 -9.20
N GLN A 16 5.79 14.75 -9.54
CA GLN A 16 5.23 14.49 -10.86
C GLN A 16 5.44 15.69 -11.82
N PRO A 17 5.34 15.49 -13.15
CA PRO A 17 5.54 16.54 -14.14
C PRO A 17 4.57 17.73 -14.02
N ASP A 18 3.36 17.51 -13.51
CA ASP A 18 2.35 18.54 -13.25
C ASP A 18 2.60 19.34 -11.96
N GLY A 19 3.72 19.07 -11.27
CA GLY A 19 4.09 19.71 -10.02
C GLY A 19 3.45 19.08 -8.78
N THR A 20 2.58 18.08 -8.93
CA THR A 20 2.02 17.31 -7.81
C THR A 20 3.02 16.30 -7.27
N TYR A 21 2.67 15.61 -6.18
CA TYR A 21 3.50 14.57 -5.57
C TYR A 21 2.73 13.26 -5.56
N ARG A 22 3.44 12.17 -5.85
CA ARG A 22 2.92 10.81 -5.76
C ARG A 22 3.61 10.11 -4.61
N ALA A 23 2.84 9.48 -3.74
CA ALA A 23 3.34 8.51 -2.76
C ALA A 23 3.02 7.10 -3.25
N THR A 24 3.99 6.19 -3.14
CA THR A 24 3.82 4.77 -3.50
C THR A 24 4.22 3.92 -2.30
N MET A 25 3.41 2.91 -2.00
CA MET A 25 3.72 1.88 -1.02
C MET A 25 3.84 0.51 -1.71
N HIS A 26 4.88 -0.24 -1.37
CA HIS A 26 5.09 -1.61 -1.82
C HIS A 26 5.07 -2.56 -0.63
N VAL A 27 4.36 -3.68 -0.77
CA VAL A 27 4.40 -4.80 0.19
C VAL A 27 4.96 -6.00 -0.55
N SER A 28 6.04 -6.57 -0.02
CA SER A 28 6.76 -7.69 -0.64
C SER A 28 6.95 -8.84 0.36
N GLY A 29 7.35 -10.03 -0.11
CA GLY A 29 7.50 -11.21 0.74
C GLY A 29 6.18 -11.95 1.06
N LEU A 30 5.09 -11.63 0.35
CA LEU A 30 3.82 -12.33 0.50
C LEU A 30 3.91 -13.71 -0.17
N ALA A 31 3.67 -14.77 0.59
CA ALA A 31 3.91 -16.15 0.17
C ALA A 31 2.77 -16.74 -0.67
N THR A 32 1.57 -16.14 -0.61
CA THR A 32 0.39 -16.62 -1.34
C THR A 32 -0.40 -15.46 -1.94
N GLU A 33 -1.18 -15.76 -2.97
CA GLU A 33 -2.13 -14.82 -3.57
C GLU A 33 -3.15 -14.30 -2.55
N ALA A 34 -3.63 -15.18 -1.66
CA ALA A 34 -4.54 -14.78 -0.58
C ALA A 34 -3.92 -13.74 0.37
N GLN A 35 -2.62 -13.86 0.66
CA GLN A 35 -1.90 -12.84 1.44
C GLN A 35 -1.75 -11.52 0.66
N ALA A 36 -1.51 -11.58 -0.66
CA ALA A 36 -1.48 -10.40 -1.52
C ALA A 36 -2.82 -9.67 -1.54
N GLN A 37 -3.93 -10.40 -1.69
CA GLN A 37 -5.26 -9.81 -1.68
C GLN A 37 -5.61 -9.21 -0.31
N ALA A 38 -5.32 -9.92 0.79
CA ALA A 38 -5.54 -9.39 2.14
C ALA A 38 -4.73 -8.12 2.41
N ALA A 39 -3.49 -8.03 1.91
CA ALA A 39 -2.68 -6.83 2.02
C ALA A 39 -3.33 -5.64 1.27
N ILE A 40 -3.86 -5.86 0.07
CA ILE A 40 -4.57 -4.82 -0.71
C ILE A 40 -5.82 -4.35 0.02
N GLU A 41 -6.66 -5.28 0.49
CA GLU A 41 -7.88 -4.94 1.24
C GLU A 41 -7.56 -4.15 2.52
N HIS A 42 -6.48 -4.50 3.21
CA HIS A 42 -6.00 -3.76 4.37
C HIS A 42 -5.55 -2.34 4.00
N MET A 43 -4.78 -2.18 2.92
CA MET A 43 -4.36 -0.85 2.43
C MET A 43 -5.56 0.02 2.08
N TRP A 44 -6.55 -0.52 1.36
CA TRP A 44 -7.78 0.22 1.04
C TRP A 44 -8.54 0.66 2.28
N ARG A 45 -8.62 -0.19 3.31
CA ARG A 45 -9.27 0.20 4.56
C ARG A 45 -8.55 1.36 5.25
N LEU A 46 -7.21 1.34 5.26
CA LEU A 46 -6.42 2.40 5.89
C LEU A 46 -6.49 3.73 5.14
N PHE A 47 -6.45 3.71 3.80
CA PHE A 47 -6.31 4.94 3.00
C PHE A 47 -7.59 5.42 2.33
N CYS A 48 -8.59 4.54 2.16
CA CYS A 48 -9.88 4.89 1.54
C CYS A 48 -11.05 4.79 2.52
N GLY A 49 -10.80 4.40 3.78
CA GLY A 49 -11.84 4.12 4.77
C GLY A 49 -12.51 5.33 5.41
N GLU A 50 -11.84 6.49 5.57
CA GLU A 50 -12.40 7.56 6.43
C GLU A 50 -11.89 9.02 6.21
N GLU A 51 -11.32 9.39 5.06
CA GLU A 51 -11.12 10.80 4.69
C GLU A 51 -11.61 11.09 3.26
N ILE A 52 -12.93 10.95 3.07
CA ILE A 52 -13.64 11.77 2.09
C ILE A 52 -14.62 12.65 2.90
N GLU A 53 -14.07 13.51 3.77
CA GLU A 53 -14.76 14.77 4.03
C GLU A 53 -14.62 15.61 2.76
N VAL A 54 -15.61 15.53 1.89
CA VAL A 54 -15.87 16.62 0.94
C VAL A 54 -16.23 17.82 1.81
N LYS A 55 -15.25 18.64 2.17
CA LYS A 55 -15.54 19.97 2.71
C LYS A 55 -16.50 20.65 1.73
N GLN A 56 -17.70 20.95 2.24
CA GLN A 56 -18.74 21.72 1.58
C GLN A 56 -18.24 23.10 1.15
#